data_AF-A0A310S878-F1
#
_entry.id   AF-A0A310S878-F1
#
_cell.length_a   1.000
_cell.length_b   1.000
_cell.length_c   1.000
_cell.angle_alpha   90.00
_cell.angle_beta   90.00
_cell.angle_gamma   90.00
#
_symmetry.space_group_name_H-M   'P 1'
#
loop_
_entity.id
_entity.type
_entity.pdbx_description
1 polymer ?
#
loop_
_entity_poly.entity_id
_entity_poly.type
_entity_poly.pdbx_seq_one_letter_code
_entity_poly.pdbx_strand_id
1 'polypeptide(L)'
;MIRQTYLIVLLSVIFAIVWSLPQQPKSRRPVPEFKNKTGGLELPDNATLIRENIVDNFSCQDRIYGYYADMENDCQVFHVCMPQARGATRWSFICPAETVFNQASVWHWCLPNGRMFSFLCPNGTVFSQSARVCDWWFKVDCNDSPRLYGINDDLYRDVNGNKI
;
A
#
# COMPACT_ATOMS: atom_id res chain seq x y z
N MET A 1 -13.94 -29.70 53.47
CA MET A 1 -13.12 -28.48 53.69
C MET A 1 -11.66 -28.66 53.24
N ILE A 2 -10.96 -29.74 53.63
CA ILE A 2 -9.52 -29.95 53.34
C ILE A 2 -9.17 -30.03 51.82
N ARG A 3 -10.02 -30.65 50.98
CA ARG A 3 -9.76 -30.78 49.53
C ARG A 3 -9.84 -29.44 48.77
N GLN A 4 -10.64 -28.49 49.30
CA GLN A 4 -10.85 -27.18 48.69
C GLN A 4 -9.70 -26.23 49.05
N THR A 5 -9.16 -26.32 50.26
CA THR A 5 -7.96 -25.59 50.68
C THR A 5 -6.72 -26.04 49.90
N TYR A 6 -6.56 -27.34 49.61
CA TYR A 6 -5.48 -27.82 48.73
C TYR A 6 -5.56 -27.24 47.32
N LEU A 7 -6.76 -27.16 46.73
CA LEU A 7 -6.94 -26.57 45.41
C LEU A 7 -6.56 -25.08 45.38
N ILE A 8 -6.97 -24.33 46.41
CA ILE A 8 -6.67 -22.89 46.52
C ILE A 8 -5.17 -22.66 46.65
N VAL A 9 -4.47 -23.46 47.46
CA VAL A 9 -3.01 -23.36 47.65
C VAL A 9 -2.28 -23.74 46.36
N LEU A 10 -2.72 -24.78 45.65
CA LEU A 10 -2.15 -25.15 44.34
C LEU A 10 -2.30 -24.03 43.31
N LEU A 11 -3.49 -23.42 43.22
CA LEU A 11 -3.75 -22.34 42.27
C LEU A 11 -2.95 -21.07 42.60
N SER A 12 -2.80 -20.71 43.89
CA SER A 12 -2.01 -19.55 44.29
C SER A 12 -0.52 -19.73 44.03
N VAL A 13 0.01 -20.95 44.22
CA VAL A 13 1.40 -21.28 43.90
C VAL A 13 1.64 -21.24 42.40
N ILE A 14 0.74 -21.79 41.58
CA ILE A 14 0.85 -21.72 40.11
C ILE A 14 0.82 -20.27 39.63
N PHE A 15 -0.08 -19.45 40.17
CA PHE A 15 -0.16 -18.03 39.83
C PHE A 15 1.14 -17.29 40.18
N ALA A 16 1.70 -17.54 41.37
CA ALA A 16 2.98 -16.96 41.76
C ALA A 16 4.15 -17.40 40.86
N ILE A 17 4.19 -18.66 40.44
CA ILE A 17 5.20 -19.18 39.51
C ILE A 17 5.08 -18.52 38.13
N VAL A 18 3.85 -18.37 37.60
CA VAL A 18 3.62 -17.73 36.29
C VAL A 18 4.05 -16.26 36.30
N TRP A 19 3.81 -15.55 37.40
CA TRP A 19 4.17 -14.13 37.54
C TRP A 19 5.64 -13.87 37.88
N SER A 20 6.37 -14.89 38.35
CA SER A 20 7.82 -14.80 38.59
C SER A 20 8.65 -15.16 37.35
N LEU A 21 8.04 -15.69 36.28
CA LEU A 21 8.71 -15.86 35.00
C LEU A 21 9.00 -14.49 34.35
N PRO A 22 10.25 -14.22 33.93
CA PRO A 22 10.61 -12.97 33.28
C PRO A 22 9.84 -12.83 31.96
N GLN A 23 9.04 -11.77 31.83
CA GLN A 23 8.38 -11.43 30.58
C GLN A 23 9.45 -11.15 29.53
N GLN A 24 9.56 -12.04 28.53
CA GLN A 24 10.43 -11.81 27.38
C GLN A 24 10.00 -10.49 26.72
N PRO A 25 10.89 -9.48 26.60
CA PRO A 25 10.56 -8.26 25.90
C PRO A 25 10.21 -8.64 24.46
N LYS A 26 9.03 -8.20 24.00
CA LYS A 26 8.61 -8.40 22.60
C LYS A 26 9.72 -7.85 21.71
N SER A 27 10.46 -8.75 21.06
CA SER A 27 11.48 -8.41 20.08
C SER A 27 10.81 -7.54 19.01
N ARG A 28 11.04 -6.23 19.10
CA ARG A 28 10.69 -5.33 17.99
C ARG A 28 11.69 -5.69 16.91
N ARG A 29 11.20 -6.27 15.82
CA ARG A 29 12.00 -6.41 14.60
C ARG A 29 12.60 -5.04 14.29
N PRO A 30 13.91 -4.92 14.06
CA PRO A 30 14.50 -3.68 13.60
C PRO A 30 13.72 -3.21 12.38
N VAL A 31 13.28 -1.95 12.38
CA VAL A 31 12.79 -1.33 11.14
C VAL A 31 14.01 -1.26 10.22
N PRO A 32 13.97 -1.87 9.03
CA PRO A 32 15.09 -1.80 8.10
C PRO A 32 15.39 -0.32 7.82
N GLU A 33 16.61 0.12 8.12
CA GLU A 33 17.08 1.44 7.77
C GLU A 33 17.56 1.38 6.31
N PHE A 34 16.66 1.69 5.38
CA PHE A 34 16.96 1.76 3.95
C PHE A 34 17.89 2.95 3.67
N LYS A 35 19.18 2.69 3.49
CA LYS A 35 20.18 3.70 3.09
C LYS A 35 20.41 3.68 1.59
N ASN A 36 19.79 4.66 0.94
CA ASN A 36 19.96 5.22 -0.41
C ASN A 36 18.59 5.41 -1.07
N LYS A 37 17.80 6.31 -0.50
CA LYS A 37 16.52 6.72 -1.09
C LYS A 37 16.80 7.62 -2.30
N THR A 38 16.46 7.16 -3.49
CA THR A 38 15.90 8.06 -4.52
C THR A 38 14.88 8.93 -3.81
N GLY A 39 15.09 10.25 -3.77
CA GLY A 39 14.39 11.13 -2.84
C GLY A 39 12.88 10.89 -2.86
N GLY A 40 12.29 10.70 -1.67
CA GLY A 40 10.84 10.57 -1.48
C GLY A 40 10.13 9.34 -2.07
N LEU A 41 10.62 8.72 -3.15
CA LEU A 41 9.98 7.58 -3.82
C LEU A 41 10.33 6.29 -3.07
N GLU A 42 9.36 5.69 -2.38
CA GLU A 42 9.50 4.40 -1.67
C GLU A 42 9.64 3.21 -2.64
N LEU A 43 10.61 3.24 -3.56
CA LEU A 43 10.85 2.21 -4.57
C LEU A 43 11.68 1.02 -4.03
N PRO A 44 11.60 -0.17 -4.67
CA PRO A 44 12.42 -1.33 -4.30
C PRO A 44 13.93 -1.06 -4.43
N ASP A 45 14.71 -1.76 -3.61
CA ASP A 45 16.17 -1.81 -3.76
C ASP A 45 16.52 -2.25 -5.19
N ASN A 46 17.49 -1.58 -5.80
CA ASN A 46 17.93 -1.79 -7.19
C ASN A 46 16.97 -1.32 -8.29
N ALA A 47 16.00 -0.43 -8.00
CA ALA A 47 15.19 0.23 -9.04
C ALA A 47 16.04 0.84 -10.17
N THR A 48 17.25 1.32 -9.84
CA THR A 48 18.23 1.88 -10.78
C THR A 48 18.75 0.88 -11.82
N LEU A 49 18.60 -0.44 -11.61
CA LEU A 49 18.95 -1.46 -12.62
C LEU A 49 17.93 -1.54 -13.75
N ILE A 50 16.72 -1.03 -13.52
CA ILE A 50 15.62 -1.07 -14.50
C ILE A 50 15.45 0.30 -15.18
N ARG A 51 15.66 1.39 -14.43
CA ARG A 51 15.69 2.76 -14.96
C ARG A 51 16.86 3.53 -14.37
N GLU A 52 17.74 4.03 -15.22
CA GLU A 52 18.77 4.97 -14.80
C GLU A 52 18.17 6.38 -14.66
N ASN A 53 18.68 7.18 -13.72
CA ASN A 53 18.28 8.59 -13.52
C ASN A 53 16.78 8.81 -13.23
N ILE A 54 16.25 8.07 -12.24
CA ILE A 54 14.88 8.27 -11.77
C ILE A 54 14.72 9.70 -11.20
N VAL A 55 13.78 10.46 -11.77
CA VAL A 55 13.40 11.81 -11.31
C VAL A 55 12.32 11.71 -10.23
N ASP A 56 12.36 12.54 -9.19
CA ASP A 56 11.48 12.46 -8.01
C ASP A 56 10.60 13.71 -7.78
N ASN A 57 10.17 14.37 -8.87
CA ASN A 57 9.39 15.61 -8.80
C ASN A 57 7.86 15.43 -8.80
N PHE A 58 7.38 14.20 -8.96
CA PHE A 58 5.94 13.94 -9.01
C PHE A 58 5.24 14.33 -7.70
N SER A 59 4.08 15.00 -7.82
CA SER A 59 3.27 15.41 -6.68
C SER A 59 1.79 15.05 -6.86
N CYS A 60 1.20 14.60 -5.74
CA CYS A 60 -0.24 14.36 -5.61
C CYS A 60 -1.06 15.61 -5.26
N GLN A 61 -0.43 16.79 -5.22
CA GLN A 61 -1.14 18.05 -4.99
C GLN A 61 -2.24 18.25 -6.05
N ASP A 62 -3.44 18.58 -5.60
CA ASP A 62 -4.64 18.79 -6.43
C ASP A 62 -5.06 17.58 -7.28
N ARG A 63 -4.58 16.37 -6.93
CA ARG A 63 -4.97 15.11 -7.55
C ARG A 63 -5.97 14.36 -6.66
N ILE A 64 -6.98 13.77 -7.29
CA ILE A 64 -7.89 12.83 -6.63
C ILE A 64 -7.18 11.50 -6.35
N TYR A 65 -7.82 10.62 -5.58
CA TYR A 65 -7.38 9.24 -5.47
C TYR A 65 -7.31 8.60 -6.85
N GLY A 66 -6.18 7.96 -7.16
CA GLY A 66 -6.04 7.31 -8.45
C GLY A 66 -4.61 7.03 -8.83
N TYR A 67 -4.47 6.53 -10.06
CA TYR A 67 -3.22 6.10 -10.67
C TYR A 67 -2.78 7.14 -11.68
N TYR A 68 -1.51 7.51 -11.65
CA TYR A 68 -0.96 8.58 -12.48
C TYR A 68 0.36 8.13 -13.09
N ALA A 69 0.42 8.15 -14.41
CA ALA A 69 1.66 7.93 -15.15
C ALA A 69 2.67 9.04 -14.82
N ASP A 70 3.93 8.66 -14.60
CA ASP A 70 5.00 9.62 -14.42
C ASP A 70 5.65 9.98 -15.75
N MET A 71 5.31 11.15 -16.26
CA MET A 71 5.83 11.69 -17.50
C MET A 71 7.33 11.97 -17.46
N GLU A 72 7.85 12.39 -16.29
CA GLU A 72 9.27 12.71 -16.12
C GLU A 72 10.13 11.45 -16.11
N ASN A 73 9.50 10.30 -15.87
CA ASN A 73 10.10 8.98 -15.92
C ASN A 73 9.62 8.13 -17.10
N ASP A 74 9.22 8.74 -18.22
CA ASP A 74 8.78 8.08 -19.47
C ASP A 74 7.66 7.03 -19.26
N CYS A 75 6.76 7.29 -18.30
CA CYS A 75 5.72 6.37 -17.83
C CYS A 75 6.25 5.02 -17.30
N GLN A 76 7.56 4.86 -17.13
CA GLN A 76 8.15 3.65 -16.54
C GLN A 76 7.92 3.61 -15.03
N VAL A 77 7.71 4.77 -14.40
CA VAL A 77 7.21 4.91 -13.04
C VAL A 77 5.75 5.34 -13.10
N PHE A 78 4.94 4.89 -12.15
CA PHE A 78 3.61 5.43 -11.91
C PHE A 78 3.35 5.61 -10.42
N HIS A 79 2.43 6.52 -10.10
CA HIS A 79 2.12 6.89 -8.73
C HIS A 79 0.65 6.61 -8.41
N VAL A 80 0.40 6.12 -7.19
CA VAL A 80 -0.93 6.05 -6.61
C VAL A 80 -1.08 7.14 -5.58
N CYS A 81 -1.92 8.13 -5.86
CA CYS A 81 -2.22 9.20 -4.93
C CYS A 81 -3.32 8.76 -3.98
N MET A 82 -3.10 8.92 -2.67
CA MET A 82 -4.12 8.73 -1.66
C MET A 82 -4.43 10.05 -0.95
N PRO A 83 -5.59 10.66 -1.21
CA PRO A 83 -5.96 11.91 -0.57
C PRO A 83 -6.13 11.68 0.94
N GLN A 84 -5.61 12.62 1.72
CA GLN A 84 -5.73 12.59 3.16
C GLN A 84 -7.12 13.07 3.59
N ALA A 85 -8.07 12.15 3.76
CA ALA A 85 -9.34 12.48 4.41
C ALA A 85 -9.21 12.37 5.94
N ARG A 86 -9.68 13.38 6.67
CA ARG A 86 -9.91 13.27 8.12
C ARG A 86 -11.02 12.25 8.36
N GLY A 87 -10.70 11.14 9.02
CA GLY A 87 -11.67 10.09 9.35
C GLY A 87 -11.80 9.08 8.20
N ALA A 88 -11.13 7.94 8.38
CA ALA A 88 -11.01 6.87 7.39
C ALA A 88 -12.36 6.46 6.78
N THR A 89 -12.47 6.62 5.45
CA THR A 89 -13.61 6.14 4.67
C THR A 89 -13.63 4.61 4.67
N ARG A 90 -14.79 4.04 4.97
CA ARG A 90 -15.08 2.60 4.86
C ARG A 90 -15.20 2.24 3.38
N TRP A 91 -14.42 1.28 2.91
CA TRP A 91 -14.52 0.74 1.54
C TRP A 91 -15.18 -0.63 1.54
N SER A 92 -16.06 -0.86 0.57
CA SER A 92 -16.67 -2.16 0.25
C SER A 92 -16.12 -2.62 -1.11
N PHE A 93 -15.74 -3.89 -1.24
CA PHE A 93 -15.16 -4.46 -2.47
C PHE A 93 -16.17 -5.34 -3.19
N ILE A 94 -16.18 -5.26 -4.53
CA ILE A 94 -16.92 -6.20 -5.41
C ILE A 94 -15.88 -7.08 -6.11
N CYS A 95 -16.09 -8.38 -6.02
CA CYS A 95 -15.24 -9.40 -6.63
C CYS A 95 -15.78 -9.77 -8.03
N PRO A 96 -14.90 -10.07 -9.01
CA PRO A 96 -15.30 -10.73 -10.25
C PRO A 96 -16.05 -12.05 -9.98
N ALA A 97 -16.84 -12.53 -10.95
CA ALA A 97 -17.54 -13.81 -10.83
C ALA A 97 -16.57 -14.94 -10.44
N GLU A 98 -16.99 -15.78 -9.49
CA GLU A 98 -16.24 -16.91 -8.92
C GLU A 98 -15.07 -16.58 -7.97
N THR A 99 -14.87 -15.31 -7.61
CA THR A 99 -13.86 -14.91 -6.60
C THR A 99 -14.50 -14.46 -5.27
N VAL A 100 -13.86 -14.80 -4.14
CA VAL A 100 -14.33 -14.45 -2.79
C VAL A 100 -13.36 -13.48 -2.15
N PHE A 101 -13.89 -12.42 -1.53
CA PHE A 101 -13.08 -11.46 -0.78
C PHE A 101 -12.30 -12.16 0.34
N ASN A 102 -10.96 -12.04 0.27
CA ASN A 102 -10.02 -12.59 1.23
C ASN A 102 -9.45 -11.44 2.08
N GLN A 103 -9.74 -11.46 3.39
CA GLN A 103 -9.26 -10.47 4.36
C GLN A 103 -7.74 -10.47 4.56
N ALA A 104 -7.06 -11.58 4.28
CA ALA A 104 -5.62 -11.76 4.41
C ALA A 104 -4.80 -11.18 3.22
N SER A 105 -5.46 -10.69 2.16
CA SER A 105 -4.78 -10.15 0.97
C SER A 105 -4.82 -8.62 0.85
N VAL A 106 -5.32 -7.89 1.86
CA VAL A 106 -5.38 -6.42 1.78
C VAL A 106 -4.70 -5.79 2.99
N TRP A 107 -3.47 -5.30 2.78
CA TRP A 107 -2.76 -4.44 3.71
C TRP A 107 -3.11 -2.98 3.36
N HIS A 108 -3.86 -2.29 4.21
CA HIS A 108 -3.96 -0.83 4.18
C HIS A 108 -3.04 -0.27 5.27
N TRP A 109 -1.99 0.45 4.89
CA TRP A 109 -1.24 1.29 5.82
C TRP A 109 -1.41 2.76 5.43
N CYS A 110 -2.33 3.46 6.11
CA CYS A 110 -2.38 4.91 6.09
C CYS A 110 -1.21 5.48 6.89
N LEU A 111 -0.38 6.31 6.26
CA LEU A 111 0.52 7.23 6.97
C LEU A 111 -0.22 8.57 7.12
N PRO A 112 0.04 9.31 8.20
CA PRO A 112 -0.76 10.45 8.63
C PRO A 112 -0.58 11.73 7.80
N ASN A 113 -0.04 11.69 6.57
CA ASN A 113 0.30 12.89 5.77
C ASN A 113 -0.31 12.92 4.36
N GLY A 114 -1.19 11.95 4.02
CA GLY A 114 -1.43 11.62 2.62
C GLY A 114 -0.22 10.86 2.07
N ARG A 115 -0.46 9.80 1.32
CA ARG A 115 0.64 8.99 0.78
C ARG A 115 0.52 8.91 -0.72
N MET A 116 1.66 9.12 -1.34
CA MET A 116 1.94 8.71 -2.69
C MET A 116 2.70 7.39 -2.60
N PHE A 117 2.24 6.38 -3.31
CA PHE A 117 3.05 5.19 -3.59
C PHE A 117 3.58 5.29 -5.00
N SER A 118 4.83 4.87 -5.20
CA SER A 118 5.46 4.88 -6.51
C SER A 118 5.82 3.46 -6.89
N PHE A 119 5.63 3.12 -8.15
CA PHE A 119 5.80 1.77 -8.67
C PHE A 119 6.55 1.82 -9.98
N LEU A 120 7.47 0.87 -10.17
CA LEU A 120 8.24 0.73 -11.39
C LEU A 120 7.64 -0.37 -12.25
N CYS A 121 7.43 -0.10 -13.53
CA CYS A 121 7.05 -1.11 -14.50
C CYS A 121 8.26 -2.01 -14.83
N PRO A 122 8.02 -3.31 -15.11
CA PRO A 122 9.07 -4.22 -15.58
C PRO A 122 9.78 -3.73 -16.83
N ASN A 123 10.99 -4.26 -17.07
CA ASN A 123 11.77 -3.92 -18.25
C ASN A 123 10.99 -4.19 -19.56
N GLY A 124 10.96 -3.21 -20.46
CA GLY A 124 10.19 -3.28 -21.71
C GLY A 124 8.70 -2.93 -21.58
N THR A 125 8.24 -2.49 -20.41
CA THR A 125 6.84 -2.05 -20.21
C THR A 125 6.79 -0.65 -19.63
N VAL A 126 5.69 0.05 -19.91
CA VAL A 126 5.38 1.38 -19.37
C VAL A 126 3.93 1.41 -18.92
N PHE A 127 3.60 2.31 -18.01
CA PHE A 127 2.28 2.41 -17.42
C PHE A 127 1.28 2.96 -18.44
N SER A 128 0.27 2.16 -18.77
CA SER A 128 -0.88 2.59 -19.58
C SER A 128 -1.90 3.28 -18.68
N GLN A 129 -2.01 4.61 -18.80
CA GLN A 129 -2.95 5.40 -18.01
C GLN A 129 -4.42 5.01 -18.26
N SER A 130 -4.77 4.62 -19.49
CA SER A 130 -6.13 4.20 -19.85
C SER A 130 -6.54 2.87 -19.24
N ALA A 131 -5.60 1.91 -19.18
CA ALA A 131 -5.85 0.58 -18.66
C ALA A 131 -5.46 0.41 -17.18
N ARG A 132 -4.72 1.38 -16.61
CA ARG A 132 -4.15 1.36 -15.25
C ARG A 132 -3.28 0.13 -14.96
N VAL A 133 -2.52 -0.29 -15.96
CA VAL A 133 -1.62 -1.45 -15.89
C VAL A 133 -0.37 -1.16 -16.74
N CYS A 134 0.76 -1.78 -16.40
CA CYS A 134 1.94 -1.75 -17.27
C CYS A 134 1.65 -2.58 -18.54
N ASP A 135 1.84 -1.98 -19.70
CA ASP A 135 1.75 -2.64 -21.01
C ASP A 135 3.05 -2.38 -21.79
N TRP A 136 3.21 -3.02 -22.93
CA TRP A 136 4.40 -2.87 -23.76
C TRP A 136 4.59 -1.42 -24.23
N TRP A 137 5.82 -0.93 -24.16
CA TRP A 137 6.17 0.47 -24.47
C TRP A 137 5.68 0.93 -25.86
N PHE A 138 5.65 0.05 -26.85
CA PHE A 138 5.20 0.38 -28.21
C PHE A 138 3.67 0.46 -28.37
N LYS A 139 2.90 0.07 -27.35
CA LYS A 139 1.43 0.17 -27.35
C LYS A 139 0.91 1.40 -26.60
N VAL A 140 1.74 2.01 -25.78
CA VAL A 140 1.34 3.10 -24.89
C VAL A 140 1.89 4.40 -25.42
N ASP A 141 1.00 5.34 -25.73
CA ASP A 141 1.39 6.73 -25.94
C ASP A 141 1.52 7.43 -24.59
N CYS A 142 2.73 7.42 -24.04
CA CYS A 142 3.01 8.02 -22.74
C CYS A 142 2.63 9.53 -22.73
N ASN A 143 2.86 10.25 -23.84
CA ASN A 143 2.60 11.68 -23.93
C ASN A 143 1.12 12.05 -23.79
N ASP A 144 0.23 11.12 -24.13
CA ASP A 144 -1.22 11.31 -24.01
C ASP A 144 -1.74 11.03 -22.59
N SER A 145 -0.93 10.47 -21.70
CA SER A 145 -1.35 10.08 -20.35
C SER A 145 -2.02 11.20 -19.55
N PRO A 146 -1.53 12.47 -19.55
CA PRO A 146 -2.18 13.54 -18.79
C PRO A 146 -3.64 13.81 -19.20
N ARG A 147 -3.98 13.59 -20.48
CA ARG A 147 -5.36 13.71 -20.98
C ARG A 147 -6.29 12.62 -20.42
N LEU A 148 -5.71 11.52 -19.94
CA LEU A 148 -6.40 10.34 -19.44
C LEU A 148 -6.49 10.29 -17.92
N TYR A 149 -5.92 11.26 -17.18
CA TYR A 149 -6.00 11.31 -15.71
C TYR A 149 -7.44 11.34 -15.18
N GLY A 150 -8.38 11.88 -15.96
CA GLY A 150 -9.80 11.89 -15.62
C GLY A 150 -10.44 10.49 -15.54
N ILE A 151 -9.81 9.45 -16.09
CA ILE A 151 -10.30 8.06 -15.94
C ILE A 151 -10.34 7.66 -14.47
N ASN A 152 -9.49 8.23 -13.60
CA ASN A 152 -9.53 7.96 -12.16
C ASN A 152 -10.88 8.32 -11.50
N ASP A 153 -11.74 9.14 -12.14
CA ASP A 153 -13.10 9.39 -11.66
C ASP A 153 -13.95 8.11 -11.59
N ASP A 154 -13.63 7.08 -12.39
CA ASP A 154 -14.33 5.80 -12.37
C ASP A 154 -14.07 4.98 -11.09
N LEU A 155 -12.96 5.24 -10.38
CA LEU A 155 -12.65 4.64 -9.08
C LEU A 155 -13.65 5.07 -8.01
N TYR A 156 -14.33 6.18 -8.27
CA TYR A 156 -15.36 6.75 -7.43
C TYR A 156 -16.76 6.38 -7.93
N ARG A 157 -16.92 5.35 -8.76
CA ARG A 157 -18.22 4.92 -9.26
C ARG A 157 -18.55 3.49 -8.87
N ASP A 158 -19.82 3.24 -8.57
CA ASP A 158 -20.35 1.89 -8.40
C ASP A 158 -20.59 1.20 -9.76
N VAL A 159 -21.03 -0.05 -9.73
CA VAL A 159 -21.38 -0.83 -10.94
C VAL A 159 -22.52 -0.22 -11.76
N ASN A 160 -23.29 0.70 -11.17
CA ASN A 160 -24.39 1.42 -11.82
C ASN A 160 -23.96 2.82 -12.32
N GLY A 161 -22.70 3.20 -12.13
CA GLY A 161 -22.13 4.49 -12.53
C GLY A 161 -22.37 5.64 -11.55
N ASN A 162 -22.99 5.38 -10.39
CA ASN A 162 -23.24 6.39 -9.36
C ASN A 162 -21.96 6.69 -8.57
N LYS A 163 -21.79 7.94 -8.15
CA LYS A 163 -20.63 8.33 -7.33
C LYS A 163 -20.71 7.73 -5.92
N ILE A 164 -19.64 7.10 -5.45
CA ILE A 164 -19.50 6.56 -4.08
C ILE A 164 -18.90 7.57 -3.10
#